data_AF-A0A2G6D425-F1
#
_entry.id   AF-A0A2G6D425-F1
#
_cell.length_a   1.000
_cell.length_b   1.000
_cell.length_c   1.000
_cell.angle_alpha   90.00
_cell.angle_beta   90.00
_cell.angle_gamma   90.00
#
_symmetry.space_group_name_H-M   'P 1'
#
loop_
_entity.id
_entity.type
_entity.pdbx_description
1 polymer ?
#
loop_
_entity_poly.entity_id
_entity_poly.type
_entity_poly.pdbx_seq_one_letter_code
_entity_poly.pdbx_strand_id
1 'polypeptide(L)'
;MSYQNQAHFIVQPTAGFGIRQNLRRRRVLDLPGGNPLWLAVLKASSLILLLLSLVTIWIGSAVNDMHVSIQTIKESQHEMKNRQIYLLSERALLMSAQYVQEQAREELALVIPDSRQVHKMR
;
A
#
# COMPACT_ATOMS: atom_id res chain seq x y z
N MET A 1 -6.69 89.63 65.58
CA MET A 1 -7.41 88.40 65.97
C MET A 1 -7.59 87.56 64.72
N SER A 2 -6.84 86.46 64.61
CA SER A 2 -6.81 85.58 63.44
C SER A 2 -7.46 84.26 63.83
N TYR A 3 -8.56 83.89 63.17
CA TYR A 3 -9.28 82.64 63.41
C TYR A 3 -8.66 81.54 62.55
N GLN A 4 -7.94 80.61 63.17
CA GLN A 4 -7.46 79.40 62.51
C GLN A 4 -8.60 78.37 62.46
N ASN A 5 -9.20 78.21 61.27
CA ASN A 5 -10.09 77.10 60.95
C ASN A 5 -9.27 75.82 60.76
N GLN A 6 -9.29 74.91 61.74
CA GLN A 6 -8.81 73.54 61.56
C GLN A 6 -10.01 72.64 61.23
N ALA A 7 -10.14 72.29 59.95
CA ALA A 7 -11.11 71.30 59.51
C ALA A 7 -10.59 69.90 59.89
N HIS A 8 -11.18 69.29 60.92
CA HIS A 8 -10.94 67.90 61.26
C HIS A 8 -11.65 66.98 60.26
N PHE A 9 -10.91 66.40 59.33
CA PHE A 9 -11.39 65.31 58.48
C PHE A 9 -11.38 64.00 59.28
N ILE A 10 -12.55 63.55 59.71
CA ILE A 10 -12.73 62.21 60.29
C ILE A 10 -12.90 61.23 59.12
N VAL A 11 -11.83 60.52 58.78
CA VAL A 11 -11.88 59.43 57.80
C VAL A 11 -12.50 58.21 58.49
N GLN A 12 -13.75 57.89 58.15
CA GLN A 12 -14.36 56.61 58.50
C GLN A 12 -13.65 55.48 57.73
N PRO A 13 -13.18 54.40 58.38
CA PRO A 13 -12.66 53.25 57.66
C PRO A 13 -13.84 52.51 57.00
N THR A 14 -14.02 52.69 55.70
CA THR A 14 -14.86 51.80 54.91
C THR A 14 -14.23 50.41 54.98
N ALA A 15 -14.92 49.47 55.61
CA ALA A 15 -14.55 48.07 55.61
C ALA A 15 -14.42 47.61 54.15
N GLY A 16 -13.17 47.50 53.70
CA GLY A 16 -12.84 47.04 52.36
C GLY A 16 -13.27 45.59 52.22
N PHE A 17 -14.50 45.36 51.77
CA PHE A 17 -14.88 44.10 51.16
C PHE A 17 -14.15 43.99 49.84
N GLY A 18 -12.88 43.58 49.93
CA GLY A 18 -12.13 43.08 48.79
C GLY A 18 -12.79 41.78 48.35
N ILE A 19 -13.76 41.88 47.45
CA ILE A 19 -14.25 40.72 46.70
C ILE A 19 -13.06 40.27 45.84
N ARG A 20 -12.22 39.38 46.41
CA ARG A 20 -11.24 38.61 45.66
C ARG A 20 -12.04 37.66 44.78
N GLN A 21 -12.48 38.14 43.62
CA GLN A 21 -12.84 37.25 42.52
C GLN A 21 -11.54 36.56 42.10
N ASN A 22 -11.27 35.42 42.73
CA ASN A 22 -10.33 34.45 42.19
C ASN A 22 -10.98 33.91 40.90
N LEU A 23 -10.79 34.64 39.80
CA LEU A 23 -10.89 34.12 38.44
C LEU A 23 -9.79 33.07 38.30
N ARG A 24 -10.05 31.90 38.91
CA ARG A 24 -9.27 30.70 38.68
C ARG A 24 -9.60 30.29 37.27
N ARG A 25 -8.81 30.80 36.33
CA ARG A 25 -8.77 30.40 34.92
C ARG A 25 -8.70 28.87 34.95
N ARG A 26 -9.84 28.21 34.75
CA ARG A 26 -9.94 26.74 34.69
C ARG A 26 -8.94 26.30 33.63
N ARG A 27 -7.77 25.84 34.08
CA ARG A 27 -6.82 25.21 33.17
C ARG A 27 -7.50 23.89 32.79
N VAL A 28 -7.30 23.45 31.56
CA VAL A 28 -7.79 22.14 31.08
C VAL A 28 -7.27 20.96 31.97
N LEU A 29 -6.32 21.26 32.86
CA LEU A 29 -5.79 20.41 33.94
C LEU A 29 -6.67 20.32 35.20
N ASP A 30 -7.70 21.16 35.37
CA ASP A 30 -8.63 21.13 36.51
C ASP A 30 -9.80 20.15 36.32
N LEU A 31 -9.81 19.36 35.22
CA LEU A 31 -10.72 18.21 35.13
C LEU A 31 -10.35 17.16 36.21
N PRO A 32 -11.36 16.53 36.86
CA PRO A 32 -11.12 15.57 37.93
C PRO A 32 -10.30 14.39 37.39
N GLY A 33 -9.03 14.32 37.79
CA GLY A 33 -8.06 13.33 37.29
C GLY A 33 -6.64 13.86 37.03
N GLY A 34 -6.49 15.17 36.83
CA GLY A 34 -5.19 15.86 36.72
C GLY A 34 -4.26 15.38 35.59
N ASN A 35 -2.99 15.81 35.65
CA ASN A 35 -1.92 15.43 34.70
C ASN A 35 -1.74 13.90 34.47
N PRO A 36 -1.90 12.99 35.45
CA PRO A 36 -1.71 11.56 35.20
C PRO A 36 -2.76 10.95 34.26
N LEU A 37 -3.99 11.47 34.25
CA LEU A 37 -5.04 10.97 33.35
C LEU A 37 -4.72 11.34 31.89
N TRP A 38 -4.22 12.55 31.64
CA TRP A 38 -3.73 12.98 30.33
C TRP A 38 -2.52 12.16 29.84
N LEU A 39 -1.58 11.85 30.74
CA LEU A 39 -0.46 10.96 30.43
C LEU A 39 -0.93 9.54 30.08
N ALA A 40 -1.93 9.02 30.78
CA ALA A 40 -2.51 7.71 30.47
C ALA A 40 -3.22 7.72 29.10
N VAL A 41 -3.98 8.78 28.79
CA VAL A 41 -4.63 8.95 27.49
C VAL A 41 -3.61 9.05 26.36
N LEU A 42 -2.53 9.80 26.55
CA LEU A 42 -1.44 9.90 25.56
C LEU A 42 -0.74 8.56 25.33
N LYS A 43 -0.48 7.78 26.39
CA LYS A 43 0.10 6.44 26.28
C LYS A 43 -0.84 5.49 25.52
N ALA A 44 -2.13 5.52 25.86
CA ALA A 44 -3.12 4.68 25.21
C ALA A 44 -3.30 5.06 23.73
N SER A 45 -3.39 6.35 23.42
CA SER A 45 -3.52 6.81 22.04
C SER A 45 -2.28 6.49 21.21
N SER A 46 -1.08 6.59 21.79
CA SER A 46 0.17 6.20 21.15
C SER A 46 0.22 4.71 20.82
N LEU A 47 -0.22 3.84 21.74
CA LEU A 47 -0.31 2.39 21.49
C LEU A 47 -1.31 2.06 20.38
N ILE A 48 -2.47 2.73 20.38
CA ILE A 48 -3.49 2.54 19.34
C ILE A 48 -2.95 2.97 17.97
N LEU A 49 -2.27 4.11 17.88
CA LEU A 49 -1.65 4.58 16.65
C LEU A 49 -0.59 3.61 16.12
N LEU A 50 0.22 3.03 17.01
CA LEU A 50 1.24 2.05 16.66
C LEU A 50 0.61 0.74 16.15
N LEU A 51 -0.48 0.29 16.76
CA LEU A 51 -1.25 -0.86 16.27
C LEU A 51 -1.86 -0.60 14.89
N LEU A 52 -2.47 0.57 14.69
CA LEU A 52 -3.05 0.95 13.41
C LEU A 52 -2.00 1.05 12.30
N SER A 53 -0.80 1.58 12.62
CA SER A 53 0.28 1.66 11.63
C SER A 53 0.80 0.28 11.26
N LEU A 54 0.98 -0.62 12.23
CA LEU A 54 1.34 -2.02 11.98
C LEU A 54 0.32 -2.71 11.07
N VAL A 55 -0.97 -2.58 11.36
CA VAL A 55 -2.03 -3.18 10.54
C VAL A 55 -2.01 -2.61 9.12
N THR A 56 -1.82 -1.31 8.98
CA THR A 56 -1.79 -0.65 7.67
C THR A 56 -0.60 -1.11 6.84
N ILE A 57 0.59 -1.23 7.46
CA ILE A 57 1.79 -1.77 6.80
C ILE A 57 1.57 -3.23 6.41
N TRP A 58 0.95 -4.03 7.27
CA TRP A 58 0.69 -5.44 7.01
C TRP A 58 -0.28 -5.65 5.84
N ILE A 59 -1.36 -4.86 5.79
CA ILE A 59 -2.29 -4.84 4.66
C ILE A 59 -1.57 -4.39 3.38
N GLY A 60 -0.77 -3.33 3.46
CA GLY A 60 0.01 -2.84 2.32
C GLY A 60 0.98 -3.91 1.76
N SER A 61 1.67 -4.63 2.65
CA SER A 61 2.53 -5.77 2.30
C SER A 61 1.74 -6.86 1.57
N ALA A 62 0.62 -7.30 2.14
CA ALA A 62 -0.19 -8.36 1.54
C ALA A 62 -0.72 -7.97 0.16
N VAL A 63 -1.14 -6.71 -0.01
CA VAL A 63 -1.59 -6.19 -1.31
C VAL A 63 -0.44 -6.16 -2.33
N ASN A 64 0.76 -5.76 -1.91
CA ASN A 64 1.92 -5.75 -2.79
C ASN A 64 2.31 -7.16 -3.23
N ASP A 65 2.32 -8.13 -2.31
CA ASP A 65 2.61 -9.53 -2.63
C ASP A 65 1.57 -10.12 -3.59
N MET A 66 0.29 -9.78 -3.41
CA MET A 66 -0.77 -10.12 -4.36
C MET A 66 -0.52 -9.47 -5.72
N HIS A 67 -0.10 -8.21 -5.78
CA HIS A 67 0.19 -7.55 -7.05
C HIS A 67 1.33 -8.23 -7.80
N VAL A 68 2.42 -8.56 -7.11
CA VAL A 68 3.56 -9.28 -7.67
C VAL A 68 3.13 -10.65 -8.20
N SER A 69 2.35 -11.43 -7.44
CA SER A 69 1.86 -12.73 -7.89
C SER A 69 0.94 -12.65 -9.11
N ILE A 70 0.10 -11.63 -9.20
CA ILE A 70 -0.75 -11.40 -10.38
C ILE A 70 0.11 -11.04 -11.59
N GLN A 71 1.17 -10.24 -11.42
CA GLN A 71 2.07 -9.90 -12.51
C GLN A 71 2.82 -11.14 -13.03
N THR A 72 3.37 -11.98 -12.14
CA THR A 72 4.08 -13.20 -12.57
C THR A 72 3.15 -14.19 -13.28
N ILE A 73 1.91 -14.33 -12.82
CA ILE A 73 0.91 -15.14 -13.52
C ILE A 73 0.60 -14.56 -14.90
N LYS A 74 0.44 -13.24 -15.04
CA LYS A 74 0.21 -12.60 -16.35
C LYS A 74 1.39 -12.81 -17.30
N GLU A 75 2.61 -12.67 -16.81
CA GLU A 75 3.83 -12.91 -17.60
C GLU A 75 3.89 -14.36 -18.10
N SER A 76 3.64 -15.34 -17.22
CA SER A 76 3.60 -16.75 -17.62
C SER A 76 2.49 -17.05 -18.64
N GLN A 77 1.31 -16.42 -18.50
CA GLN A 77 0.23 -16.56 -19.49
C GLN A 77 0.63 -15.98 -20.86
N HIS A 78 1.30 -14.83 -20.89
CA HIS A 78 1.82 -14.25 -22.12
C HIS A 78 2.87 -15.15 -22.76
N GLU A 79 3.79 -15.71 -21.97
CA GLU A 79 4.79 -16.65 -22.47
C GLU A 79 4.14 -17.92 -23.05
N MET A 80 3.18 -18.52 -22.36
CA MET A 80 2.44 -19.69 -22.85
C MET A 80 1.70 -19.39 -24.15
N LYS A 81 1.06 -18.22 -24.27
CA LYS A 81 0.37 -17.80 -25.49
C LYS A 81 1.36 -17.65 -26.65
N ASN A 82 2.53 -17.06 -26.42
CA ASN A 82 3.56 -16.93 -27.44
C ASN A 82 4.09 -18.29 -27.89
N ARG A 83 4.35 -19.21 -26.95
CA ARG A 83 4.74 -20.60 -27.26
C ARG A 83 3.66 -21.32 -28.07
N GLN A 84 2.39 -21.12 -27.74
CA GLN A 84 1.28 -21.72 -28.49
C GLN A 84 1.24 -21.20 -29.93
N ILE A 85 1.41 -19.90 -30.14
CA ILE A 85 1.46 -19.31 -31.49
C ILE A 85 2.64 -19.89 -32.28
N TYR A 86 3.81 -19.98 -31.65
CA TYR A 86 5.00 -20.57 -32.26
C TYR A 86 4.74 -22.02 -32.69
N LEU A 87 4.25 -22.87 -31.79
CA LEU A 87 3.95 -24.27 -32.08
C LEU A 87 2.86 -24.44 -33.14
N LEU A 88 1.85 -23.57 -33.16
CA LEU A 88 0.84 -23.57 -34.22
C LEU A 88 1.44 -23.21 -35.58
N SER A 89 2.36 -22.24 -35.63
CA SER A 89 3.06 -21.86 -36.85
C SER A 89 3.98 -22.98 -37.35
N GLU A 90 4.70 -23.63 -36.43
CA GLU A 90 5.58 -24.76 -36.73
C GLU A 90 4.77 -25.95 -37.24
N ARG A 91 3.65 -26.28 -36.57
CA ARG A 91 2.73 -27.31 -37.03
C ARG A 91 2.17 -27.00 -38.43
N ALA A 92 1.81 -25.75 -38.70
CA ALA A 92 1.30 -25.36 -40.02
C ALA A 92 2.38 -25.52 -41.11
N LEU A 93 3.64 -25.21 -40.81
CA LEU A 93 4.77 -25.44 -41.70
C LEU A 93 4.99 -26.94 -41.96
N LEU A 94 5.04 -27.75 -40.91
CA LEU A 94 5.24 -29.20 -41.00
C LEU A 94 4.09 -29.91 -41.74
N MET A 95 2.86 -29.41 -41.58
CA MET A 95 1.68 -29.94 -42.29
C MET A 95 1.51 -29.35 -43.69
N SER A 96 2.36 -28.42 -44.12
CA SER A 96 2.27 -27.85 -45.47
C SER A 96 2.54 -28.90 -46.52
N ALA A 97 1.77 -28.88 -47.61
CA ALA A 97 1.90 -29.85 -48.69
C ALA A 97 3.32 -29.86 -49.30
N GLN A 98 3.99 -28.70 -49.32
CA GLN A 98 5.36 -28.56 -49.79
C GLN A 98 6.34 -29.33 -48.88
N TYR A 99 6.26 -29.12 -47.57
CA TYR A 99 7.12 -29.81 -46.61
C TYR A 99 6.87 -31.32 -46.63
N VAL A 100 5.61 -31.76 -46.63
CA VAL A 100 5.25 -33.18 -46.72
C VAL A 100 5.75 -33.81 -48.02
N GLN A 101 5.63 -33.10 -49.14
CA GLN A 101 6.11 -33.59 -50.44
C GLN A 101 7.64 -33.67 -50.50
N GLU A 102 8.35 -32.71 -49.90
CA GLU A 102 9.81 -32.71 -49.82
C GLU A 102 10.32 -33.84 -48.93
N GLN A 103 9.74 -34.00 -47.73
CA GLN A 103 10.06 -35.11 -46.83
C GLN A 103 9.74 -36.47 -47.47
N ALA A 104 8.61 -36.61 -48.16
CA ALA A 104 8.27 -37.83 -48.89
C ALA A 104 9.23 -38.09 -50.06
N ARG A 105 9.75 -37.05 -50.72
CA ARG A 105 10.77 -37.20 -51.78
C ARG A 105 12.10 -37.68 -51.21
N GLU A 106 12.49 -37.19 -50.04
CA GLU A 106 13.68 -37.64 -49.32
C GLU A 106 13.53 -39.08 -48.82
N GLU A 107 12.44 -39.44 -48.14
CA GLU A 107 12.22 -40.80 -47.63
C GLU A 107 12.01 -41.85 -48.73
N LEU A 108 11.29 -41.51 -49.81
CA LEU A 108 11.10 -42.40 -50.94
C LEU A 108 12.32 -42.43 -51.88
N ALA A 109 13.43 -41.79 -51.51
CA ALA A 109 14.67 -41.74 -52.28
C ALA A 109 14.42 -41.37 -53.77
N LEU A 110 13.41 -40.52 -54.02
CA LEU A 110 12.97 -40.13 -55.37
C LEU A 110 14.00 -39.24 -56.09
N VAL A 111 15.00 -38.74 -55.36
CA VAL A 111 16.04 -37.84 -55.87
C VAL A 111 17.40 -38.54 -56.00
N ILE A 112 17.70 -39.53 -55.16
CA ILE A 112 18.94 -40.34 -55.22
C ILE A 112 18.56 -41.80 -54.93
N PRO A 113 18.48 -42.66 -55.95
CA PRO A 113 18.02 -44.04 -55.76
C PRO A 113 19.01 -44.83 -54.89
N ASP A 114 18.51 -45.44 -53.82
CA ASP A 114 19.28 -46.39 -53.03
C ASP A 114 19.37 -47.74 -53.77
N SER A 115 20.49 -48.42 -53.60
CA SER A 115 20.85 -49.72 -54.19
C SER A 115 19.83 -50.85 -53.95
N ARG A 116 18.86 -50.64 -53.06
CA ARG A 116 17.82 -51.60 -52.68
C ARG A 116 16.44 -51.30 -53.26
N GLN A 117 16.27 -50.25 -54.06
CA GLN A 117 14.98 -49.92 -54.66
C GLN A 117 14.66 -50.74 -55.92
N VAL A 118 13.43 -51.28 -55.95
CA VAL A 118 12.89 -52.03 -57.09
C VAL A 118 12.65 -51.06 -58.25
N HIS A 119 13.51 -51.14 -59.26
CA HIS A 119 13.36 -50.37 -60.48
C HIS A 119 12.16 -50.91 -61.28
N LYS A 120 11.23 -50.03 -61.65
CA LYS A 120 10.16 -50.39 -62.57
C LYS A 120 10.78 -50.55 -63.96
N MET A 121 11.04 -51.79 -64.35
CA MET A 121 11.47 -52.12 -65.72
C MET A 121 10.36 -51.72 -66.69
N ARG A 122 10.75 -50.99 -67.73
CA ARG A 122 9.88 -50.57 -68.84
C ARG A 122 9.84 -51.67 -69.90
#